data_AF-X8DNJ7-F1
#
_entry.id   AF-X8DNJ7-F1
#
_cell.length_a   1.000
_cell.length_b   1.000
_cell.length_c   1.000
_cell.angle_alpha   90.00
_cell.angle_beta   90.00
_cell.angle_gamma   90.00
#
_symmetry.space_group_name_H-M   'P 1'
#
loop_
_entity.id
_entity.type
_entity.pdbx_description
1 polymer ?
#
loop_
_entity_poly.entity_id
_entity_poly.type
_entity_poly.pdbx_seq_one_letter_code
_entity_poly.pdbx_strand_id
1 'polypeptide(L)'
;MGLPLIGTWMHWALFGGDFPGNILIPRLYAMHILLIPAIILALIGIHLALVWYQKHTQFPGPGATEKNVVGVRILPVFALKGGSFFAFTTAILALMSGLLQINPIWVLGPYKPSQISAGSQPDFYMMWTDGLLRIIPAWEIYPFGHTIPQAVWVAVGMGLVFGLLIAYPFLEKKLTGDDAHHNLLQRPRDAPVRTAIGSAAISLYMLFTLMCMNDIIALKFHISLNATTWIGRIGMVILPAVVYYIAYRWAIGLQRSDRAVLEHGIETGIIKRLPHGEYIEIHQPLAGVDEHGHAIALEYQGAPVPQRMNKLGSAGAPGTGSFLFADPADEQHALAEAEHEAHHKSLLALKEYQDGEPSTNGHGH
;
A
#
# COMPACT_ATOMS: atom_id res chain seq x y z
N MET A 1 10.67 32.14 10.41
CA MET A 1 10.70 31.21 9.26
C MET A 1 11.85 31.59 8.36
N GLY A 2 12.62 30.61 7.86
CA GLY A 2 13.85 30.87 7.11
C GLY A 2 13.69 31.08 5.59
N LEU A 3 12.47 31.13 5.07
CA LEU A 3 12.23 31.25 3.62
C LEU A 3 12.86 32.54 3.04
N PRO A 4 13.60 32.46 1.92
CA PRO A 4 14.09 33.65 1.25
C PRO A 4 12.94 34.58 0.84
N LEU A 5 13.23 35.87 0.73
CA LEU A 5 12.30 36.94 0.28
C LEU A 5 11.16 37.28 1.25
N ILE A 6 10.35 36.30 1.66
CA ILE A 6 9.10 36.54 2.41
C ILE A 6 9.05 35.87 3.78
N GLY A 7 10.10 35.17 4.22
CA GLY A 7 10.09 34.39 5.46
C GLY A 7 9.73 35.18 6.72
N THR A 8 10.29 36.39 6.88
CA THR A 8 9.95 37.28 8.01
C THR A 8 8.50 37.74 7.92
N TRP A 9 8.04 38.17 6.74
CA TRP A 9 6.65 38.61 6.54
C TRP A 9 5.64 37.49 6.82
N MET A 10 5.89 36.28 6.34
CA MET A 10 5.05 35.11 6.63
C MET A 10 5.05 34.75 8.12
N HIS A 11 6.20 34.83 8.79
CA HIS A 11 6.27 34.63 10.23
C HIS A 11 5.38 35.65 10.97
N TRP A 12 5.57 36.94 10.72
CA TRP A 12 4.76 37.98 11.36
C TRP A 12 3.27 37.87 11.01
N ALA A 13 2.95 37.49 9.77
CA ALA A 13 1.58 37.25 9.34
C ALA A 13 0.94 36.07 10.08
N LEU A 14 1.69 35.00 10.37
CA LEU A 14 1.19 33.80 11.06
C LEU A 14 1.13 33.96 12.58
N PHE A 15 2.17 34.53 13.20
CA PHE A 15 2.30 34.65 14.65
C PHE A 15 1.73 35.96 15.19
N GLY A 16 1.57 36.99 14.36
CA GLY A 16 1.14 38.34 14.76
C GLY A 16 2.16 39.09 15.63
N GLY A 17 3.41 38.62 15.66
CA GLY A 17 4.45 39.09 16.56
C GLY A 17 5.62 38.12 16.58
N ASP A 18 6.46 38.25 17.60
CA ASP A 18 7.51 37.27 17.87
C ASP A 18 6.94 35.98 18.50
N PHE A 19 7.66 34.87 18.33
CA PHE A 19 7.32 33.60 18.94
C PHE A 19 7.55 33.65 20.47
N PRO A 20 6.67 33.08 21.32
CA PRO A 20 5.51 32.22 21.02
C PRO A 20 4.21 32.96 20.65
N GLY A 21 4.15 34.28 20.87
CA GLY A 21 2.95 35.08 20.65
C GLY A 21 1.75 34.67 21.53
N ASN A 22 0.62 35.35 21.35
CA ASN A 22 -0.65 35.05 22.05
C ASN A 22 -1.80 34.65 21.13
N ILE A 23 -1.68 34.89 19.81
CA ILE A 23 -2.73 34.58 18.84
C ILE A 23 -2.50 33.28 18.06
N LEU A 24 -1.33 32.65 18.18
CA LEU A 24 -1.00 31.45 17.42
C LEU A 24 -1.94 30.28 17.76
N ILE A 25 -2.10 29.96 19.04
CA ILE A 25 -2.96 28.85 19.48
C ILE A 25 -4.42 29.08 19.05
N PRO A 26 -5.04 30.26 19.28
CA PRO A 26 -6.38 30.55 18.74
C PRO A 26 -6.49 30.39 17.21
N ARG A 27 -5.48 30.82 16.45
CA ARG A 27 -5.47 30.65 14.98
C ARG A 27 -5.37 29.18 14.57
N LEU A 28 -4.47 28.43 15.19
CA LEU A 28 -4.34 26.99 14.97
C LEU A 28 -5.64 26.26 15.35
N TYR A 29 -6.30 26.64 16.44
CA TYR A 29 -7.60 26.09 16.85
C TYR A 29 -8.68 26.32 15.79
N ALA A 30 -8.83 27.56 15.30
CA ALA A 30 -9.79 27.87 14.24
C ALA A 30 -9.48 27.12 12.93
N MET A 31 -8.20 27.03 12.55
CA MET A 31 -7.79 26.27 11.37
C MET A 31 -8.03 24.77 11.55
N HIS A 32 -7.76 24.23 12.73
CA HIS A 32 -7.81 22.80 13.02
C HIS A 32 -9.22 22.25 13.19
N ILE A 33 -10.17 23.05 13.69
CA ILE A 33 -11.56 22.59 13.90
C ILE A 33 -12.44 22.91 12.69
N LEU A 34 -12.27 24.10 12.11
CA LEU A 34 -13.16 24.57 11.05
C LEU A 34 -12.49 24.47 9.68
N LEU A 35 -11.46 25.29 9.42
CA LEU A 35 -10.99 25.53 8.06
C LEU A 35 -10.46 24.26 7.38
N ILE A 36 -9.49 23.59 8.01
CA ILE A 36 -8.84 22.41 7.45
C ILE A 36 -9.81 21.21 7.41
N PRO A 37 -10.55 20.87 8.49
CA PRO A 37 -11.53 19.79 8.40
C PRO A 37 -12.65 20.03 7.40
N ALA A 38 -13.14 21.27 7.25
CA ALA A 38 -14.15 21.57 6.25
C ALA A 38 -13.62 21.35 4.82
N ILE A 39 -12.37 21.77 4.55
CA ILE A 39 -11.72 21.51 3.26
C ILE A 39 -11.55 20.01 3.04
N ILE A 40 -11.06 19.26 4.05
CA ILE A 40 -10.89 17.80 3.96
C ILE A 40 -12.24 17.12 3.70
N LEU A 41 -13.30 17.49 4.42
CA LEU A 41 -14.63 16.92 4.24
C LEU A 41 -15.19 17.20 2.84
N ALA A 42 -15.02 18.42 2.33
CA ALA A 42 -15.42 18.78 0.97
C ALA A 42 -14.64 17.96 -0.08
N LEU A 43 -13.33 17.81 0.09
CA LEU A 43 -12.50 16.99 -0.79
C LEU A 43 -12.84 15.50 -0.71
N ILE A 44 -13.17 14.97 0.47
CA ILE A 44 -13.67 13.60 0.63
C ILE A 44 -14.99 13.42 -0.12
N GLY A 45 -15.92 14.38 -0.01
CA GLY A 45 -17.18 14.36 -0.76
C GLY A 45 -16.95 14.31 -2.27
N ILE A 46 -16.08 15.17 -2.79
CA ILE A 46 -15.68 15.17 -4.21
C ILE A 46 -15.01 13.85 -4.58
N HIS A 47 -14.07 13.37 -3.78
CA HIS A 47 -13.36 12.12 -4.01
C HIS A 47 -14.31 10.91 -4.10
N LEU A 48 -15.24 10.78 -3.15
CA LEU A 48 -16.23 9.70 -3.16
C LEU A 48 -17.19 9.82 -4.34
N ALA A 49 -17.60 11.04 -4.72
CA ALA A 49 -18.42 11.25 -5.91
C ALA A 49 -17.69 10.79 -7.18
N LEU A 50 -16.40 11.13 -7.34
CA LEU A 50 -15.60 10.68 -8.47
C LEU A 50 -15.55 9.15 -8.53
N VAL A 51 -15.21 8.48 -7.43
CA VAL A 51 -15.14 7.00 -7.38
C VAL A 51 -16.52 6.35 -7.62
N TRP A 52 -17.60 6.96 -7.13
CA TRP A 52 -18.95 6.44 -7.30
C TRP A 52 -19.44 6.51 -8.75
N TYR A 53 -19.29 7.68 -9.38
CA TYR A 53 -19.81 7.93 -10.72
C TYR A 53 -18.88 7.40 -11.83
N GLN A 54 -17.56 7.45 -11.63
CA GLN A 54 -16.60 6.90 -12.60
C GLN A 54 -16.42 5.39 -12.47
N LYS A 55 -17.06 4.76 -11.47
CA LYS A 55 -16.91 3.36 -11.08
C LYS A 55 -15.53 3.04 -10.50
N HIS A 56 -15.49 2.05 -9.63
CA HIS A 56 -14.25 1.61 -8.99
C HIS A 56 -13.45 0.75 -9.97
N THR A 57 -12.13 0.96 -10.03
CA THR A 57 -11.20 0.10 -10.78
C THR A 57 -11.14 -1.31 -10.20
N GLN A 58 -10.83 -2.30 -11.03
CA GLN A 58 -10.74 -3.71 -10.62
C GLN A 58 -9.44 -4.36 -11.14
N PHE A 59 -8.97 -5.42 -10.48
CA PHE A 59 -7.89 -6.23 -11.04
C PHE A 59 -8.42 -7.10 -12.19
N PRO A 60 -7.60 -7.38 -13.23
CA PRO A 60 -7.94 -8.35 -14.25
C PRO A 60 -8.11 -9.75 -13.64
N GLY A 61 -9.05 -10.51 -14.19
CA GLY A 61 -9.44 -11.83 -13.71
C GLY A 61 -10.62 -12.38 -14.53
N PRO A 62 -11.13 -13.57 -14.19
CA PRO A 62 -12.24 -14.20 -14.91
C PRO A 62 -13.44 -13.26 -15.03
N GLY A 63 -13.91 -13.05 -16.27
CA GLY A 63 -15.03 -12.16 -16.58
C GLY A 63 -14.77 -10.65 -16.42
N ALA A 64 -13.60 -10.22 -15.93
CA ALA A 64 -13.27 -8.81 -15.76
C ALA A 64 -12.70 -8.22 -17.06
N THR A 65 -13.34 -7.16 -17.57
CA THR A 65 -12.95 -6.45 -18.80
C THR A 65 -12.82 -4.96 -18.54
N GLU A 66 -12.24 -4.21 -19.49
CA GLU A 66 -12.11 -2.74 -19.40
C GLU A 66 -13.44 -1.99 -19.35
N LYS A 67 -14.56 -2.65 -19.63
CA LYS A 67 -15.88 -2.01 -19.78
C LYS A 67 -16.91 -2.48 -18.76
N ASN A 68 -16.54 -3.34 -17.81
CA ASN A 68 -17.44 -3.84 -16.79
C ASN A 68 -16.83 -3.70 -15.39
N VAL A 69 -17.64 -4.01 -14.37
CA VAL A 69 -17.20 -4.16 -12.99
C VAL A 69 -17.80 -5.45 -12.46
N VAL A 70 -16.94 -6.41 -12.15
CA VAL A 70 -17.33 -7.71 -11.59
C VAL A 70 -17.20 -7.64 -10.08
N GLY A 71 -18.28 -7.94 -9.37
CA GLY A 71 -18.28 -7.88 -7.91
C GLY A 71 -19.66 -7.98 -7.32
N VAL A 72 -19.77 -7.60 -6.04
CA VAL A 72 -21.02 -7.64 -5.29
C VAL A 72 -21.77 -6.32 -5.41
N ARG A 73 -23.10 -6.38 -5.40
CA ARG A 73 -23.96 -5.19 -5.36
C ARG A 73 -23.86 -4.49 -4.01
N ILE A 74 -24.19 -3.20 -4.00
CA ILE A 74 -24.19 -2.35 -2.79
C ILE A 74 -25.04 -2.98 -1.68
N LEU A 75 -26.26 -3.40 -2.04
CA LEU A 75 -27.15 -4.14 -1.16
C LEU A 75 -27.34 -5.57 -1.66
N PRO A 76 -27.36 -6.56 -0.76
CA PRO A 76 -27.15 -6.45 0.69
C PRO A 76 -25.68 -6.54 1.12
N VAL A 77 -24.81 -7.11 0.28
CA VAL A 77 -23.51 -7.64 0.72
C VAL A 77 -22.49 -6.54 1.03
N PHE A 78 -22.32 -5.56 0.15
CA PHE A 78 -21.29 -4.54 0.34
C PHE A 78 -21.59 -3.62 1.53
N ALA A 79 -22.85 -3.21 1.71
CA ALA A 79 -23.26 -2.39 2.85
C ALA A 79 -23.00 -3.10 4.19
N LEU A 80 -23.32 -4.40 4.29
CA LEU A 80 -23.03 -5.19 5.49
C LEU A 80 -21.52 -5.29 5.73
N LYS A 81 -20.73 -5.67 4.71
CA LYS A 81 -19.27 -5.75 4.84
C LYS A 81 -18.64 -4.40 5.22
N GLY A 82 -19.07 -3.31 4.58
CA GLY A 82 -18.60 -1.96 4.86
C GLY A 82 -18.95 -1.49 6.28
N GLY A 83 -20.20 -1.71 6.70
CA GLY A 83 -20.65 -1.40 8.07
C GLY A 83 -19.93 -2.22 9.14
N SER A 84 -19.75 -3.53 8.91
CA SER A 84 -18.97 -4.40 9.81
C SER A 84 -17.51 -3.97 9.89
N PHE A 85 -16.88 -3.60 8.76
CA PHE A 85 -15.52 -3.09 8.76
C PHE A 85 -15.39 -1.79 9.54
N PHE A 86 -16.32 -0.84 9.37
CA PHE A 86 -16.38 0.39 10.15
C PHE A 86 -16.49 0.12 11.66
N ALA A 87 -17.38 -0.78 12.07
CA ALA A 87 -17.54 -1.16 13.47
C ALA A 87 -16.25 -1.79 14.03
N PHE A 88 -15.59 -2.65 13.26
CA PHE A 88 -14.33 -3.28 13.67
C PHE A 88 -13.19 -2.28 13.79
N THR A 89 -13.04 -1.36 12.83
CA THR A 89 -12.07 -0.27 12.91
C THR A 89 -12.32 0.59 14.15
N THR A 90 -13.58 0.94 14.42
CA THR A 90 -13.96 1.72 15.61
C THR A 90 -13.62 0.99 16.90
N ALA A 91 -13.91 -0.32 16.97
CA ALA A 91 -13.59 -1.13 18.13
C ALA A 91 -12.07 -1.20 18.39
N ILE A 92 -11.25 -1.38 17.35
CA ILE A 92 -9.79 -1.36 17.48
C ILE A 92 -9.30 0.01 17.97
N LEU A 93 -9.80 1.10 17.39
CA LEU A 93 -9.41 2.45 17.81
C LEU A 93 -9.81 2.72 19.27
N ALA A 94 -11.00 2.29 19.68
CA ALA A 94 -11.46 2.40 21.06
C ALA A 94 -10.56 1.59 22.02
N LEU A 95 -10.25 0.34 21.67
CA LEU A 95 -9.34 -0.50 22.46
C LEU A 95 -7.94 0.12 22.57
N MET A 96 -7.37 0.58 21.45
CA MET A 96 -6.07 1.25 21.46
C MET A 96 -6.11 2.53 22.31
N SER A 97 -7.17 3.34 22.21
CA SER A 97 -7.30 4.57 22.99
C SER A 97 -7.42 4.35 24.50
N GLY A 98 -7.99 3.22 24.92
CA GLY A 98 -8.15 2.86 26.33
C GLY A 98 -6.95 2.11 26.91
N LEU A 99 -6.32 1.23 26.12
CA LEU A 99 -5.24 0.36 26.58
C LEU A 99 -3.84 0.94 26.35
N LEU A 100 -3.66 1.78 25.32
CA LEU A 100 -2.37 2.35 24.95
C LEU A 100 -2.40 3.86 25.19
N GLN A 101 -1.59 4.31 26.14
CA GLN A 101 -1.46 5.73 26.43
C GLN A 101 -0.85 6.48 25.24
N ILE A 102 -1.53 7.52 24.76
CA ILE A 102 -1.08 8.39 23.68
C ILE A 102 -1.02 9.85 24.17
N ASN A 103 0.06 10.55 23.81
CA ASN A 103 0.31 11.97 24.13
C ASN A 103 0.10 12.35 25.62
N PRO A 104 0.94 11.87 26.55
CA PRO A 104 0.80 12.13 27.98
C PRO A 104 1.24 13.56 28.36
N ILE A 105 0.45 14.56 27.98
CA ILE A 105 0.77 16.00 28.12
C ILE A 105 1.05 16.44 29.57
N TRP A 106 0.49 15.74 30.56
CA TRP A 106 0.74 16.00 31.98
C TRP A 106 2.15 15.62 32.42
N VAL A 107 2.82 14.69 31.73
CA VAL A 107 4.22 14.33 31.97
C VAL A 107 5.17 15.35 31.32
N LEU A 108 4.79 15.90 30.16
CA LEU A 108 5.60 16.87 29.41
C LEU A 108 5.59 18.27 30.05
N GLY A 109 4.46 18.66 30.64
CA GLY A 109 4.29 19.98 31.26
C GLY A 109 3.98 21.11 30.26
N PRO A 110 3.79 22.34 30.75
CA PRO A 110 3.47 23.48 29.91
C PRO A 110 4.67 23.94 29.09
N TYR A 111 4.41 24.45 27.88
CA TYR A 111 5.44 25.01 27.01
C TYR A 111 6.11 26.24 27.64
N LYS A 112 7.44 26.20 27.79
CA LYS A 112 8.29 27.34 28.15
C LYS A 112 9.48 27.38 27.20
N PRO A 113 9.78 28.50 26.52
CA PRO A 113 10.88 28.59 25.55
C PRO A 113 12.27 28.25 26.11
N SER A 114 12.45 28.27 27.43
CA SER A 114 13.70 27.94 28.12
C SER A 114 13.84 26.47 28.53
N GLN A 115 12.87 25.60 28.19
CA GLN A 115 12.85 24.20 28.60
C GLN A 115 12.61 23.29 27.38
N ILE A 116 13.28 22.13 27.37
CA ILE A 116 13.17 21.13 26.29
C ILE A 116 13.16 19.71 26.86
N SER A 117 12.52 18.78 26.16
CA SER A 117 12.56 17.35 26.46
C SER A 117 13.72 16.65 25.73
N ALA A 118 14.15 15.51 26.25
CA ALA A 118 14.94 14.56 25.45
C ALA A 118 14.00 13.87 24.44
N GLY A 119 14.30 13.93 23.14
CA GLY A 119 13.47 13.33 22.09
C GLY A 119 12.27 14.18 21.66
N SER A 120 12.52 15.44 21.27
CA SER A 120 11.48 16.26 20.62
C SER A 120 11.30 15.78 19.18
N GLN A 121 10.20 15.09 18.91
CA GLN A 121 9.86 14.55 17.59
C GLN A 121 8.37 14.76 17.33
N PRO A 122 7.96 15.09 16.09
CA PRO A 122 6.55 15.14 15.72
C PRO A 122 5.97 13.73 15.60
N ASP A 123 4.65 13.65 15.45
CA ASP A 123 3.96 12.39 15.15
C ASP A 123 4.48 11.75 13.85
N PHE A 124 4.32 10.43 13.74
CA PHE A 124 4.93 9.61 12.69
C PHE A 124 4.71 10.10 11.25
N TYR A 125 3.55 10.69 10.94
CA TYR A 125 3.23 11.21 9.61
C TYR A 125 3.99 12.50 9.24
N MET A 126 4.51 13.22 10.25
CA MET A 126 5.37 14.40 10.07
C MET A 126 6.85 14.13 10.38
N MET A 127 7.20 12.95 10.92
CA MET A 127 8.58 12.58 11.27
C MET A 127 9.55 12.71 10.10
N TRP A 128 9.13 12.38 8.87
CA TRP A 128 10.01 12.50 7.71
C TRP A 128 10.51 13.94 7.48
N THR A 129 9.74 14.97 7.88
CA THR A 129 10.15 16.37 7.71
C THR A 129 11.26 16.77 8.68
N ASP A 130 11.14 16.39 9.95
CA ASP A 130 12.19 16.62 10.96
C ASP A 130 13.40 15.69 10.74
N GLY A 131 13.15 14.43 10.35
CA GLY A 131 14.21 13.52 9.96
C GLY A 131 15.06 14.04 8.80
N LEU A 132 14.43 14.66 7.81
CA LEU A 132 15.13 15.36 6.73
C LEU A 132 15.96 16.54 7.26
N LEU A 133 15.40 17.34 8.18
CA LEU A 133 16.12 18.45 8.82
C LEU A 133 17.37 17.97 9.57
N ARG A 134 17.29 16.84 10.28
CA ARG A 134 18.40 16.26 11.06
C ARG A 134 19.55 15.77 10.18
N ILE A 135 19.24 15.20 9.01
CA ILE A 135 20.28 14.60 8.15
C ILE A 135 20.87 15.58 7.14
N ILE A 136 20.14 16.59 6.67
CA ILE A 136 20.70 17.57 5.74
C ILE A 136 21.92 18.25 6.38
N PRO A 137 23.10 18.27 5.71
CA PRO A 137 24.27 18.99 6.22
C PRO A 137 23.97 20.46 6.51
N ALA A 138 24.77 21.09 7.37
CA ALA A 138 24.64 22.51 7.71
C ALA A 138 25.06 23.43 6.55
N TRP A 139 24.40 23.30 5.40
CA TRP A 139 24.62 24.10 4.21
C TRP A 139 23.79 25.37 4.27
N GLU A 140 24.46 26.49 4.42
CA GLU A 140 23.89 27.83 4.39
C GLU A 140 24.49 28.62 3.23
N ILE A 141 23.74 29.57 2.69
CA ILE A 141 24.20 30.45 1.61
C ILE A 141 24.03 31.90 2.06
N TYR A 142 25.02 32.75 1.81
CA TYR A 142 25.02 34.15 2.23
C TYR A 142 25.06 35.13 1.05
N PRO A 143 23.99 35.23 0.23
CA PRO A 143 23.99 36.13 -0.94
C PRO A 143 23.64 37.57 -0.53
N PHE A 144 24.36 38.55 -1.07
CA PHE A 144 24.01 39.99 -0.98
C PHE A 144 23.74 40.52 0.45
N GLY A 145 24.45 40.01 1.45
CA GLY A 145 24.24 40.40 2.86
C GLY A 145 23.00 39.78 3.52
N HIS A 146 22.34 38.83 2.86
CA HIS A 146 21.25 38.02 3.40
C HIS A 146 21.71 36.60 3.70
N THR A 147 20.94 35.87 4.49
CA THR A 147 21.21 34.48 4.86
C THR A 147 20.07 33.57 4.39
N ILE A 148 20.43 32.49 3.71
CA ILE A 148 19.56 31.35 3.39
C ILE A 148 19.96 30.21 4.33
N PRO A 149 19.18 29.97 5.40
CA PRO A 149 19.52 28.98 6.42
C PRO A 149 19.24 27.56 5.94
N GLN A 150 19.83 26.57 6.61
CA GLN A 150 19.69 25.14 6.29
C GLN A 150 18.23 24.65 6.24
N ALA A 151 17.35 25.23 7.07
CA ALA A 151 15.92 24.89 7.07
C ALA A 151 15.20 25.15 5.73
N VAL A 152 15.75 26.01 4.86
CA VAL A 152 15.18 26.25 3.51
C VAL A 152 15.19 25.00 2.67
N TRP A 153 16.21 24.15 2.80
CA TRP A 153 16.29 22.89 2.05
C TRP A 153 15.18 21.92 2.40
N VAL A 154 14.70 21.94 3.65
CA VAL A 154 13.54 21.14 4.06
C VAL A 154 12.26 21.68 3.44
N ALA A 155 12.06 23.01 3.45
CA ALA A 155 10.89 23.62 2.83
C ALA A 155 10.85 23.37 1.30
N VAL A 156 12.00 23.50 0.63
CA VAL A 156 12.15 23.15 -0.79
C VAL A 156 11.94 21.65 -1.02
N GLY A 157 12.50 20.80 -0.16
CA GLY A 157 12.33 19.35 -0.21
C GLY A 157 10.87 18.93 -0.05
N MET A 158 10.12 19.55 0.88
CA MET A 158 8.69 19.32 1.04
C MET A 158 7.91 19.75 -0.19
N GLY A 159 8.19 20.94 -0.74
CA GLY A 159 7.59 21.42 -1.97
C GLY A 159 7.87 20.49 -3.15
N LEU A 160 9.09 19.97 -3.25
CA LEU A 160 9.47 19.00 -4.28
C LEU A 160 8.72 17.68 -4.13
N VAL A 161 8.67 17.10 -2.92
CA VAL A 161 7.98 15.82 -2.67
C VAL A 161 6.49 15.95 -2.98
N PHE A 162 5.81 16.99 -2.47
CA PHE A 162 4.40 17.18 -2.75
C PHE A 162 4.13 17.51 -4.23
N GLY A 163 4.99 18.32 -4.84
CA GLY A 163 4.91 18.61 -6.28
C GLY A 163 5.03 17.35 -7.13
N LEU A 164 6.01 16.49 -6.83
CA LEU A 164 6.19 15.21 -7.53
C LEU A 164 5.03 14.24 -7.28
N LEU A 165 4.51 14.14 -6.05
CA LEU A 165 3.41 13.23 -5.72
C LEU A 165 2.11 13.63 -6.43
N ILE A 166 1.78 14.91 -6.46
CA ILE A 166 0.59 15.44 -7.15
C ILE A 166 0.77 15.32 -8.67
N ALA A 167 1.96 15.61 -9.19
CA ALA A 167 2.23 15.58 -10.62
C ALA A 167 2.52 14.16 -11.17
N TYR A 168 2.65 13.14 -10.30
CA TYR A 168 3.13 11.81 -10.67
C TYR A 168 2.39 11.19 -11.86
N PRO A 169 1.03 11.19 -11.93
CA PRO A 169 0.31 10.62 -13.08
C PRO A 169 0.66 11.30 -14.40
N PHE A 170 0.89 12.62 -14.41
CA PHE A 170 1.26 13.38 -15.60
C PHE A 170 2.71 13.13 -16.02
N LEU A 171 3.60 12.95 -15.04
CA LEU A 171 4.99 12.61 -15.28
C LEU A 171 5.12 11.21 -15.88
N GLU A 172 4.44 10.21 -15.28
CA GLU A 172 4.44 8.84 -15.79
C GLU A 172 3.85 8.80 -17.21
N LYS A 173 2.67 9.39 -17.40
CA LYS A 173 2.01 9.50 -18.72
C LYS A 173 2.93 10.06 -19.79
N LYS A 174 3.68 11.14 -19.49
CA LYS A 174 4.62 11.75 -20.43
C LYS A 174 5.84 10.87 -20.74
N LEU A 175 6.33 10.12 -19.76
CA LEU A 175 7.52 9.27 -19.92
C LEU A 175 7.20 7.92 -20.59
N THR A 176 6.02 7.35 -20.32
CA THR A 176 5.58 6.08 -20.90
C THR A 176 4.84 6.26 -22.22
N GLY A 177 4.27 7.44 -22.48
CA GLY A 177 3.38 7.68 -23.61
C GLY A 177 2.00 7.04 -23.44
N ASP A 178 1.62 6.69 -22.20
CA ASP A 178 0.37 6.00 -21.92
C ASP A 178 -0.82 6.97 -21.83
N ASP A 179 -1.40 7.25 -23.00
CA ASP A 179 -2.58 8.10 -23.17
C ASP A 179 -3.89 7.31 -23.22
N ALA A 180 -3.85 5.99 -23.04
CA ALA A 180 -5.02 5.13 -23.13
C ALA A 180 -5.93 5.23 -21.89
N HIS A 181 -7.19 4.83 -22.05
CA HIS A 181 -8.15 4.78 -20.95
C HIS A 181 -8.11 3.41 -20.26
N HIS A 182 -7.61 3.36 -19.03
CA HIS A 182 -7.44 2.13 -18.25
C HIS A 182 -8.43 2.06 -17.09
N ASN A 183 -9.23 0.99 -17.04
CA ASN A 183 -10.10 0.65 -15.91
C ASN A 183 -9.62 -0.60 -15.17
N LEU A 184 -8.84 -1.46 -15.82
CA LEU A 184 -8.17 -2.59 -15.18
C LEU A 184 -6.86 -2.16 -14.52
N LEU A 185 -6.68 -2.63 -13.28
CA LEU A 185 -5.47 -2.38 -12.50
C LEU A 185 -4.32 -3.24 -13.00
N GLN A 186 -3.16 -2.62 -13.16
CA GLN A 186 -1.91 -3.35 -13.34
C GLN A 186 -1.46 -3.90 -11.98
N ARG A 187 -1.15 -5.20 -11.90
CA ARG A 187 -0.52 -5.74 -10.69
C ARG A 187 0.85 -5.06 -10.52
N PRO A 188 1.30 -4.76 -9.29
CA PRO A 188 2.57 -4.08 -9.09
C PRO A 188 3.76 -4.78 -9.77
N ARG A 189 3.76 -6.11 -9.78
CA ARG A 189 4.80 -6.89 -10.48
C ARG A 189 4.83 -6.66 -11.99
N ASP A 190 3.72 -6.24 -12.61
CA ASP A 190 3.60 -6.01 -14.06
C ASP A 190 4.08 -4.62 -14.51
N ALA A 191 4.33 -3.72 -13.55
CA ALA A 191 4.97 -2.43 -13.79
C ALA A 191 6.28 -2.28 -12.99
N PRO A 192 7.37 -3.00 -13.36
CA PRO A 192 8.59 -3.08 -12.55
C PRO A 192 9.23 -1.73 -12.25
N VAL A 193 9.25 -0.81 -13.23
CA VAL A 193 9.86 0.53 -13.05
C VAL A 193 9.05 1.36 -12.08
N ARG A 194 7.72 1.47 -12.28
CA ARG A 194 6.83 2.20 -11.35
C ARG A 194 6.93 1.62 -9.93
N THR A 195 6.90 0.30 -9.80
CA THR A 195 7.01 -0.36 -8.50
C THR A 195 8.37 -0.09 -7.85
N ALA A 196 9.46 -0.13 -8.61
CA ALA A 196 10.79 0.20 -8.10
C ALA A 196 10.91 1.67 -7.67
N ILE A 197 10.36 2.63 -8.43
CA ILE A 197 10.30 4.05 -8.05
C ILE A 197 9.49 4.21 -6.75
N GLY A 198 8.31 3.58 -6.68
CA GLY A 198 7.47 3.59 -5.48
C GLY A 198 8.18 3.00 -4.25
N SER A 199 8.84 1.85 -4.40
CA SER A 199 9.63 1.24 -3.33
C SER A 199 10.81 2.12 -2.91
N ALA A 200 11.50 2.77 -3.85
CA ALA A 200 12.56 3.71 -3.55
C ALA A 200 12.04 4.91 -2.74
N ALA A 201 10.89 5.48 -3.12
CA ALA A 201 10.25 6.56 -2.39
C ALA A 201 9.81 6.14 -0.97
N ILE A 202 9.22 4.94 -0.83
CA ILE A 202 8.88 4.37 0.48
C ILE A 202 10.14 4.18 1.34
N SER A 203 11.24 3.68 0.76
CA SER A 203 12.49 3.50 1.51
C SER A 203 13.05 4.83 2.01
N LEU A 204 12.91 5.90 1.23
CA LEU A 204 13.34 7.25 1.59
C LEU A 204 12.45 7.83 2.70
N TYR A 205 11.12 7.67 2.60
CA TYR A 205 10.18 8.02 3.66
C TYR A 205 10.48 7.29 4.97
N MET A 206 10.73 5.98 4.91
CA MET A 206 11.07 5.17 6.07
C MET A 206 12.41 5.61 6.68
N LEU A 207 13.42 5.86 5.85
CA LEU A 207 14.71 6.36 6.30
C LEU A 207 14.54 7.69 7.04
N PHE A 208 13.86 8.67 6.46
CA PHE A 208 13.65 9.96 7.10
C PHE A 208 12.86 9.82 8.41
N THR A 209 11.79 9.01 8.41
CA THR A 209 11.00 8.74 9.61
C THR A 209 11.86 8.14 10.74
N LEU A 210 12.73 7.17 10.42
CA LEU A 210 13.65 6.57 11.40
C LEU A 210 14.72 7.57 11.86
N MET A 211 15.21 8.45 10.98
CA MET A 211 16.20 9.46 11.35
C MET A 211 15.62 10.57 12.23
N CYS A 212 14.30 10.78 12.22
CA CYS A 212 13.62 11.65 13.17
C CYS A 212 13.77 11.18 14.62
N MET A 213 13.86 9.87 14.84
CA MET A 213 14.03 9.24 16.16
C MET A 213 15.47 8.76 16.38
N ASN A 214 16.45 9.38 15.71
CA ASN A 214 17.87 8.96 15.75
C ASN A 214 18.47 8.99 17.16
N ASP A 215 17.98 9.85 18.03
CA ASP A 215 18.33 9.96 19.45
C ASP A 215 17.82 8.76 20.28
N ILE A 216 16.56 8.37 20.08
CA ILE A 216 15.97 7.18 20.72
C ILE A 216 16.64 5.91 20.17
N ILE A 217 16.90 5.85 18.87
CA ILE A 217 17.63 4.74 18.25
C ILE A 217 19.04 4.63 18.85
N ALA A 218 19.77 5.75 18.93
CA ALA A 218 21.10 5.78 19.54
C ALA A 218 21.07 5.30 21.00
N LEU A 219 20.09 5.75 21.77
CA LEU A 219 19.92 5.39 23.19
C LEU A 219 19.57 3.91 23.39
N LYS A 220 18.61 3.38 22.64
CA LYS A 220 18.07 2.01 22.83
C LYS A 220 18.89 0.92 22.16
N PHE A 221 19.49 1.22 21.00
CA PHE A 221 20.32 0.26 20.27
C PHE A 221 21.83 0.45 20.54
N HIS A 222 22.19 1.36 21.44
CA HIS A 222 23.59 1.61 21.83
C HIS A 222 24.51 1.95 20.65
N ILE A 223 24.00 2.77 19.71
CA ILE A 223 24.75 3.26 18.55
C ILE A 223 25.09 4.73 18.78
N SER A 224 26.26 5.17 18.32
CA SER A 224 26.62 6.60 18.37
C SER A 224 25.61 7.46 17.61
N LEU A 225 25.19 8.58 18.21
CA LEU A 225 24.29 9.57 17.59
C LEU A 225 24.88 10.17 16.29
N ASN A 226 26.20 10.36 16.27
CA ASN A 226 26.87 10.84 15.06
C ASN A 226 26.85 9.76 13.97
N ALA A 227 27.05 8.49 14.36
CA ALA A 227 26.98 7.38 13.42
C ALA A 227 25.58 7.22 12.83
N THR A 228 24.51 7.32 13.63
CA THR A 228 23.12 7.26 13.10
C THR A 228 22.85 8.37 12.10
N THR A 229 23.31 9.60 12.36
CA THR A 229 23.19 10.73 11.42
C THR A 229 23.95 10.47 10.12
N TRP A 230 25.18 9.95 10.18
CA TRP A 230 25.96 9.59 8.99
C TRP A 230 25.33 8.45 8.19
N ILE A 231 24.77 7.44 8.87
CA ILE A 231 23.98 6.38 8.23
C ILE A 231 22.80 6.98 7.48
N GLY A 232 22.08 7.94 8.08
CA GLY A 232 20.99 8.67 7.42
C GLY A 232 21.45 9.44 6.18
N ARG A 233 22.57 10.18 6.27
CA ARG A 233 23.16 10.97 5.17
C ARG A 233 23.63 10.13 4.00
N ILE A 234 24.31 9.02 4.28
CA ILE A 234 24.76 8.10 3.22
C ILE A 234 23.55 7.32 2.68
N GLY A 235 22.66 6.90 3.58
CA GLY A 235 21.45 6.15 3.27
C GLY A 235 20.51 6.91 2.34
N MET A 236 20.33 8.22 2.50
CA MET A 236 19.36 8.96 1.67
C MET A 236 19.73 8.97 0.18
N VAL A 237 21.00 8.72 -0.15
CA VAL A 237 21.48 8.60 -1.53
C VAL A 237 21.55 7.13 -1.96
N ILE A 238 22.16 6.27 -1.15
CA ILE A 238 22.45 4.89 -1.53
C ILE A 238 21.22 3.98 -1.40
N LEU A 239 20.46 4.10 -0.31
CA LEU A 239 19.35 3.19 0.00
C LEU A 239 18.27 3.19 -1.09
N PRO A 240 17.77 4.34 -1.59
CA PRO A 240 16.78 4.34 -2.66
C PRO A 240 17.28 3.68 -3.95
N ALA A 241 18.57 3.85 -4.29
CA ALA A 241 19.16 3.23 -5.48
C ALA A 241 19.26 1.70 -5.33
N VAL A 242 19.66 1.22 -4.15
CA VAL A 242 19.71 -0.22 -3.84
C VAL A 242 18.31 -0.82 -3.83
N VAL A 243 17.35 -0.17 -3.16
CA VAL A 243 15.96 -0.63 -3.09
C VAL A 243 15.31 -0.61 -4.47
N TYR A 244 15.57 0.40 -5.30
CA TYR A 244 15.12 0.44 -6.68
C TYR A 244 15.61 -0.78 -7.46
N TYR A 245 16.92 -1.06 -7.42
CA TYR A 245 17.49 -2.21 -8.12
C TYR A 245 16.87 -3.53 -7.66
N ILE A 246 16.77 -3.72 -6.34
CA ILE A 246 16.17 -4.93 -5.76
C ILE A 246 14.71 -5.05 -6.18
N ALA A 247 13.89 -4.02 -5.98
CA ALA A 247 12.45 -4.04 -6.29
C ALA A 247 12.19 -4.28 -7.78
N TYR A 248 12.99 -3.67 -8.67
CA TYR A 248 12.90 -3.89 -10.10
C TYR A 248 13.19 -5.36 -10.47
N ARG A 249 14.29 -5.92 -9.97
CA ARG A 249 14.68 -7.31 -10.23
C ARG A 249 13.72 -8.30 -9.57
N TRP A 250 13.18 -7.96 -8.41
CA TRP A 250 12.19 -8.75 -7.71
C TRP A 250 10.86 -8.80 -8.48
N ALA A 251 10.38 -7.67 -8.99
CA ALA A 251 9.19 -7.62 -9.83
C ALA A 251 9.35 -8.51 -11.08
N ILE A 252 10.49 -8.43 -11.77
CA ILE A 252 10.79 -9.30 -12.93
C ILE A 252 10.89 -10.77 -12.51
N GLY A 253 11.51 -11.08 -11.37
CA GLY A 253 11.56 -12.43 -10.82
C GLY A 253 10.16 -13.00 -10.58
N LEU A 254 9.26 -12.19 -10.02
CA LEU A 254 7.85 -12.56 -9.82
C LEU A 254 7.09 -12.76 -11.14
N GLN A 255 7.35 -11.95 -12.17
CA GLN A 255 6.78 -12.16 -13.51
C GLN A 255 7.24 -13.49 -14.11
N ARG A 256 8.52 -13.81 -13.99
CA ARG A 256 9.09 -15.08 -14.49
C ARG A 256 8.51 -16.27 -13.72
N SER A 257 8.32 -16.15 -12.41
CA SER A 257 7.67 -17.16 -11.60
C SER A 257 6.24 -17.44 -12.06
N ASP A 258 5.44 -16.40 -12.36
CA ASP A 258 4.09 -16.58 -12.88
C ASP A 258 4.11 -17.22 -14.29
N ARG A 259 5.04 -16.82 -15.17
CA ARG A 259 5.19 -17.43 -16.51
C ARG A 259 5.63 -18.89 -16.46
N ALA A 260 6.55 -19.24 -15.56
CA ALA A 260 6.99 -20.63 -15.40
C ALA A 260 5.81 -21.56 -15.06
N VAL A 261 4.89 -21.11 -14.21
CA VAL A 261 3.68 -21.87 -13.87
C VAL A 261 2.72 -21.98 -15.07
N LEU A 262 2.61 -20.94 -15.90
CA LEU A 262 1.77 -20.99 -17.11
C LEU A 262 2.35 -21.89 -18.20
N GLU A 263 3.68 -22.03 -18.28
CA GLU A 263 4.38 -22.86 -19.26
C GLU A 263 4.48 -24.33 -18.82
N HIS A 264 4.76 -24.60 -17.53
CA HIS A 264 5.08 -25.94 -17.03
C HIS A 264 3.98 -26.54 -16.14
N GLY A 265 3.11 -25.71 -15.58
CA GLY A 265 2.13 -26.10 -14.56
C GLY A 265 2.58 -25.78 -13.13
N ILE A 266 1.71 -26.07 -12.16
CA ILE A 266 2.00 -25.88 -10.74
C ILE A 266 2.87 -27.02 -10.23
N GLU A 267 4.00 -26.67 -9.60
CA GLU A 267 4.84 -27.59 -8.83
C GLU A 267 4.02 -28.28 -7.73
N THR A 268 3.91 -29.62 -7.77
CA THR A 268 3.13 -30.37 -6.77
C THR A 268 3.95 -30.74 -5.53
N GLY A 269 5.28 -30.67 -5.60
CA GLY A 269 6.18 -31.19 -4.57
C GLY A 269 6.28 -32.73 -4.54
N ILE A 270 5.61 -33.44 -5.46
CA ILE A 270 5.69 -34.90 -5.57
C ILE A 270 6.78 -35.27 -6.58
N ILE A 271 7.83 -35.93 -6.09
CA ILE A 271 8.94 -36.41 -6.93
C ILE A 271 8.69 -37.87 -7.30
N LYS A 272 8.79 -38.18 -8.60
CA LYS A 272 8.69 -39.54 -9.14
C LYS A 272 10.01 -39.93 -9.81
N ARG A 273 10.53 -41.12 -9.45
CA ARG A 273 11.68 -41.73 -10.14
C ARG A 273 11.19 -42.57 -11.32
N LEU A 274 11.70 -42.29 -12.51
CA LEU A 274 11.38 -43.05 -13.73
C LEU A 274 12.18 -44.36 -13.81
N PRO A 275 11.75 -45.35 -14.63
CA PRO A 275 12.43 -46.64 -14.75
C PRO A 275 13.90 -46.54 -15.17
N HIS A 276 14.28 -45.50 -15.92
CA HIS A 276 15.66 -45.22 -16.34
C HIS A 276 16.48 -44.38 -15.34
N GLY A 277 15.94 -44.10 -14.16
CA GLY A 277 16.66 -43.47 -13.03
C GLY A 277 16.52 -41.95 -12.91
N GLU A 278 15.87 -41.28 -13.87
CA GLU A 278 15.59 -39.84 -13.81
C GLU A 278 14.57 -39.50 -12.72
N TYR A 279 14.74 -38.34 -12.07
CA TYR A 279 13.79 -37.79 -11.10
C TYR A 279 13.03 -36.63 -11.75
N ILE A 280 11.71 -36.76 -11.80
CA ILE A 280 10.83 -35.70 -12.27
C ILE A 280 9.95 -35.21 -11.12
N GLU A 281 9.74 -33.90 -11.07
CA GLU A 281 8.67 -33.34 -10.27
C GLU A 281 7.38 -33.35 -11.09
N ILE A 282 6.30 -33.90 -10.50
CA ILE A 282 5.00 -33.88 -11.13
C ILE A 282 4.48 -32.45 -11.10
N HIS A 283 4.18 -31.90 -12.27
CA HIS A 283 3.54 -30.60 -12.41
C HIS A 283 2.06 -30.80 -12.74
N GLN A 284 1.20 -29.99 -12.14
CA GLN A 284 -0.22 -29.94 -12.48
C GLN A 284 -0.45 -28.85 -13.52
N PRO A 285 -0.73 -29.18 -14.79
CA PRO A 285 -1.01 -28.17 -15.81
C PRO A 285 -2.37 -27.51 -15.57
N LEU A 286 -2.46 -26.21 -15.89
CA LEU A 286 -3.66 -25.40 -15.72
C LEU A 286 -4.67 -25.57 -16.87
N ALA A 287 -4.19 -25.83 -18.09
CA ALA A 287 -5.01 -25.96 -19.29
C ALA A 287 -5.08 -27.40 -19.84
N GLY A 288 -4.61 -28.38 -19.07
CA GLY A 288 -4.44 -29.76 -19.54
C GLY A 288 -3.12 -29.98 -20.27
N VAL A 289 -3.03 -31.12 -20.97
CA VAL A 289 -1.82 -31.57 -21.67
C VAL A 289 -2.09 -31.77 -23.16
N ASP A 290 -1.04 -31.62 -23.97
CA ASP A 290 -1.06 -31.96 -25.39
C ASP A 290 -0.97 -33.48 -25.63
N GLU A 291 -0.95 -33.90 -26.91
CA GLU A 291 -0.83 -35.31 -27.31
C GLU A 291 0.47 -35.97 -26.85
N HIS A 292 1.49 -35.18 -26.51
CA HIS A 292 2.80 -35.63 -26.04
C HIS A 292 2.96 -35.58 -24.52
N GLY A 293 1.93 -35.14 -23.79
CA GLY A 293 1.94 -35.04 -22.33
C GLY A 293 2.60 -33.77 -21.80
N HIS A 294 2.92 -32.78 -22.64
CA HIS A 294 3.40 -31.48 -22.20
C HIS A 294 2.24 -30.57 -21.81
N ALA A 295 2.47 -29.69 -20.84
CA ALA A 295 1.49 -28.69 -20.43
C ALA A 295 1.16 -27.75 -21.60
N ILE A 296 -0.14 -27.53 -21.84
CA ILE A 296 -0.58 -26.51 -22.80
C ILE A 296 -0.29 -25.14 -22.18
N ALA A 297 0.63 -24.39 -22.79
CA ALA A 297 1.04 -23.08 -22.30
C ALA A 297 -0.11 -22.08 -22.37
N LEU A 298 -0.37 -21.37 -21.26
CA LEU A 298 -1.37 -20.32 -21.18
C LEU A 298 -0.77 -18.93 -21.36
N GLU A 299 -1.51 -18.03 -22.00
CA GLU A 299 -1.13 -16.63 -22.08
C GLU A 299 -1.33 -15.90 -20.75
N TYR A 300 -0.42 -14.97 -20.43
CA TYR A 300 -0.53 -14.14 -19.23
C TYR A 300 -1.57 -13.04 -19.43
N GLN A 301 -2.60 -13.01 -18.59
CA GLN A 301 -3.71 -12.04 -18.65
C GLN A 301 -3.72 -11.03 -17.51
N GLY A 302 -2.62 -10.91 -16.75
CA GLY A 302 -2.54 -10.00 -15.61
C GLY A 302 -3.25 -10.48 -14.34
N ALA A 303 -3.89 -11.65 -14.35
CA ALA A 303 -4.51 -12.24 -13.16
C ALA A 303 -3.47 -12.92 -12.24
N PRO A 304 -3.72 -13.01 -10.92
CA PRO A 304 -2.87 -13.81 -10.04
C PRO A 304 -2.88 -15.30 -10.40
N VAL A 305 -1.71 -15.85 -10.73
CA VAL A 305 -1.56 -17.27 -11.03
C VAL A 305 -1.39 -18.07 -9.71
N PRO A 306 -2.16 -19.15 -9.49
CA PRO A 306 -1.99 -19.99 -8.31
C PRO A 306 -0.66 -20.75 -8.40
N GLN A 307 0.18 -20.65 -7.37
CA GLN A 307 1.50 -21.31 -7.33
C GLN A 307 1.53 -22.56 -6.43
N ARG A 308 0.39 -22.91 -5.81
CA ARG A 308 0.31 -24.04 -4.87
C ARG A 308 -0.97 -24.81 -5.07
N MET A 309 -0.88 -26.14 -5.04
CA MET A 309 -2.02 -27.05 -5.23
C MET A 309 -3.13 -26.86 -4.20
N ASN A 310 -2.81 -26.45 -2.96
CA ASN A 310 -3.82 -26.17 -1.95
C ASN A 310 -4.76 -24.99 -2.33
N LYS A 311 -4.32 -24.07 -3.19
CA LYS A 311 -5.18 -23.01 -3.73
C LYS A 311 -6.12 -23.49 -4.81
N LEU A 312 -5.88 -24.67 -5.38
CA LEU A 312 -6.78 -25.36 -6.30
C LEU A 312 -7.74 -26.32 -5.58
N GLY A 313 -7.79 -26.29 -4.24
CA GLY A 313 -8.68 -27.17 -3.47
C GLY A 313 -8.18 -28.61 -3.33
N SER A 314 -6.92 -28.90 -3.71
CA SER A 314 -6.38 -30.27 -3.68
C SER A 314 -6.30 -30.89 -2.27
N ALA A 315 -6.34 -30.06 -1.22
CA ALA A 315 -6.26 -30.49 0.17
C ALA A 315 -7.61 -31.01 0.72
N GLY A 316 -8.71 -30.83 -0.02
CA GLY A 316 -10.06 -31.22 0.42
C GLY A 316 -10.60 -30.37 1.57
N ALA A 317 -11.65 -30.88 2.21
CA ALA A 317 -12.31 -30.27 3.37
C ALA A 317 -11.96 -31.04 4.65
N PRO A 318 -11.74 -30.36 5.79
CA PRO A 318 -11.35 -31.00 7.06
C PRO A 318 -12.48 -31.78 7.77
N GLY A 319 -13.68 -31.87 7.17
CA GLY A 319 -14.90 -32.38 7.79
C GLY A 319 -15.71 -31.27 8.47
N THR A 320 -17.03 -31.39 8.48
CA THR A 320 -17.91 -30.43 9.19
C THR A 320 -18.14 -30.86 10.63
N GLY A 321 -18.42 -29.90 11.49
CA GLY A 321 -18.67 -30.12 12.91
C GLY A 321 -18.21 -28.99 13.79
N SER A 322 -18.37 -29.19 15.09
CA SER A 322 -17.73 -28.38 16.11
C SER A 322 -16.22 -28.63 16.11
N PHE A 323 -15.47 -27.72 16.75
CA PHE A 323 -14.03 -27.90 16.96
C PHE A 323 -13.68 -29.21 17.69
N LEU A 324 -14.61 -29.76 18.50
CA LEU A 324 -14.38 -30.96 19.32
C LEU A 324 -15.17 -32.19 18.87
N PHE A 325 -16.25 -32.01 18.12
CA PHE A 325 -17.20 -33.08 17.80
C PHE A 325 -17.59 -32.99 16.33
N ALA A 326 -17.49 -34.11 15.64
CA ALA A 326 -17.86 -34.23 14.24
C ALA A 326 -19.39 -34.28 14.08
N ASP A 327 -19.90 -33.73 12.98
CA ASP A 327 -21.30 -33.91 12.58
C ASP A 327 -21.54 -35.36 12.11
N PRO A 328 -22.80 -35.84 12.08
CA PRO A 328 -23.15 -37.10 11.43
C PRO A 328 -22.64 -37.18 9.99
N ALA A 329 -22.14 -38.35 9.57
CA ALA A 329 -21.45 -38.49 8.29
C ALA A 329 -22.32 -38.13 7.08
N ASP A 330 -23.62 -38.44 7.14
CA ASP A 330 -24.61 -38.09 6.12
C ASP A 330 -24.76 -36.58 5.95
N GLU A 331 -24.78 -35.81 7.05
CA GLU A 331 -24.79 -34.34 7.00
C GLU A 331 -23.49 -33.79 6.40
N GLN A 332 -22.33 -34.34 6.79
CA GLN A 332 -21.04 -33.92 6.23
C GLN A 332 -20.98 -34.14 4.72
N HIS A 333 -21.44 -35.29 4.24
CA HIS A 333 -21.48 -35.60 2.82
C HIS A 333 -22.40 -34.65 2.05
N ALA A 334 -23.61 -34.40 2.57
CA ALA A 334 -24.55 -33.47 1.96
C ALA A 334 -24.00 -32.03 1.88
N LEU A 335 -23.33 -31.57 2.94
CA LEU A 335 -22.71 -30.24 2.97
C LEU A 335 -21.53 -30.14 1.99
N ALA A 336 -20.65 -31.13 1.98
CA ALA A 336 -19.50 -31.16 1.07
C ALA A 336 -19.94 -31.19 -0.40
N GLU A 337 -20.97 -31.97 -0.74
CA GLU A 337 -21.56 -32.00 -2.08
C GLU A 337 -22.17 -30.65 -2.45
N ALA A 338 -22.98 -30.05 -1.58
CA ALA A 338 -23.59 -28.75 -1.82
C ALA A 338 -22.56 -27.63 -2.00
N GLU A 339 -21.48 -27.61 -1.20
CA GLU A 339 -20.38 -26.66 -1.35
C GLU A 339 -19.62 -26.86 -2.67
N HIS A 340 -19.35 -28.12 -3.04
CA HIS A 340 -18.67 -28.44 -4.29
C HIS A 340 -19.51 -28.02 -5.51
N GLU A 341 -20.81 -28.33 -5.50
CA GLU A 341 -21.75 -27.93 -6.55
C GLU A 341 -21.88 -26.41 -6.65
N ALA A 342 -22.01 -25.71 -5.52
CA ALA A 342 -22.10 -24.25 -5.50
C ALA A 342 -20.83 -23.59 -6.06
N HIS A 343 -19.66 -24.12 -5.69
CA HIS A 343 -18.38 -23.64 -6.22
C HIS A 343 -18.28 -23.90 -7.73
N HIS A 344 -18.60 -25.11 -8.19
CA HIS A 344 -18.59 -25.46 -9.61
C HIS A 344 -19.56 -24.60 -10.42
N LYS A 345 -20.78 -24.38 -9.91
CA LYS A 345 -21.78 -23.49 -10.52
C LYS A 345 -21.28 -22.06 -10.65
N SER A 346 -20.54 -21.56 -9.64
CA SER A 346 -19.96 -20.21 -9.69
C SER A 346 -18.87 -20.07 -10.77
N LEU A 347 -18.02 -21.10 -10.94
CA LEU A 347 -16.98 -21.13 -11.97
C LEU A 347 -17.59 -21.22 -13.37
N LEU A 348 -18.59 -22.09 -13.56
CA LEU A 348 -19.31 -22.21 -14.83
C LEU A 348 -19.99 -20.89 -15.22
N ALA A 349 -20.69 -20.24 -14.29
CA ALA A 349 -21.35 -18.97 -14.58
C ALA A 349 -20.37 -17.88 -15.02
N LEU A 350 -19.18 -17.81 -14.42
CA LEU A 350 -18.12 -16.89 -14.84
C LEU A 350 -17.54 -17.25 -16.20
N LYS A 351 -17.36 -18.54 -16.47
CA LYS A 351 -16.84 -19.05 -17.74
C LYS A 351 -17.83 -18.79 -18.89
N GLU A 352 -19.10 -19.14 -18.72
CA GLU A 352 -20.17 -18.86 -19.69
C GLU A 352 -20.24 -17.36 -20.01
N TYR A 353 -20.16 -16.51 -18.99
CA TYR A 353 -20.12 -15.05 -19.17
C TYR A 353 -18.89 -14.58 -19.95
N GLN A 354 -17.73 -15.19 -19.72
CA GLN A 354 -16.48 -14.85 -20.40
C GLN A 354 -16.48 -15.32 -21.87
N ASP A 355 -17.05 -16.49 -22.15
CA ASP A 355 -17.14 -17.08 -23.48
C ASP A 355 -18.24 -16.40 -24.34
N GLY A 356 -19.04 -15.51 -23.74
CA GLY A 356 -20.07 -14.73 -24.42
C GLY A 356 -21.37 -15.49 -24.66
N GLU A 357 -21.56 -16.64 -24.02
CA GLU A 357 -22.83 -17.36 -24.05
C GLU A 357 -23.85 -16.67 -23.14
N PRO A 358 -25.10 -16.42 -23.59
CA PRO A 358 -26.12 -15.90 -22.70
C PRO A 358 -26.38 -16.92 -21.59
N SER A 359 -26.12 -16.51 -20.34
CA SER A 359 -26.49 -17.25 -19.12
C SER A 359 -27.86 -17.88 -19.29
N THR A 360 -27.91 -19.21 -19.31
CA THR A 360 -29.14 -20.00 -19.45
C THR A 360 -30.01 -19.96 -18.19
N ASN A 361 -29.60 -19.19 -17.16
CA ASN A 361 -30.22 -19.16 -15.84
C ASN A 361 -30.68 -17.75 -15.40
N GLY A 362 -31.00 -16.85 -16.33
CA GLY A 362 -31.50 -15.50 -16.01
C GLY A 362 -32.92 -15.24 -16.49
N HIS A 363 -33.92 -15.49 -15.63
CA HIS A 363 -35.22 -14.82 -15.78
C HIS A 363 -35.01 -13.30 -15.70
N GLY A 364 -35.19 -12.62 -16.83
CA GLY A 364 -35.11 -11.17 -16.92
C GLY A 364 -36.29 -10.52 -16.19
N HIS A 365 -35.95 -9.58 -15.30
CA HIS A 365 -36.79 -8.46 -14.89
C HIS A 365 -35.91 -7.26 -14.57
#